data_AF-T2M3C9-F1
#
_entry.id   AF-T2M3C9-F1
#
_cell.length_a   1.000
_cell.length_b   1.000
_cell.length_c   1.000
_cell.angle_alpha   90.00
_cell.angle_beta   90.00
_cell.angle_gamma   90.00
#
_symmetry.space_group_name_H-M   'P 1'
#
loop_
_entity.id
_entity.type
_entity.pdbx_description
1 polymer ?
#
loop_
_entity_poly.entity_id
_entity_poly.type
_entity_poly.pdbx_seq_one_letter_code
_entity_poly.pdbx_strand_id
1 'polypeptide(L)'
;MEDRVEDLGWFHSNLDRHQAEALLLHNGQDGSYLLRICTNNENSYVLSCRCANSVKHFQISYDGKYYRFGMAIFETFSELVKHFENQPLLGGESGVLTLLKYPYPRRVNEPSSYETVVIHAETGYNSSIKKFRPQSINSKEGYLTKQGLKIKSWRTRWFVLFRNELLYYKTKNEKQPLGIINLKICLSVTKDEEIGKNYAFRIHMPYRVYYVYAVSDIERQEWIDILCWKLIQNGIE
;
A
#
# COMPACT_ATOMS: atom_id res chain seq x y z
N MET A 1 26.72 21.93 -11.44
CA MET A 1 26.18 21.75 -10.08
C MET A 1 25.24 20.57 -10.17
N GLU A 2 25.49 19.56 -9.32
CA GLU A 2 24.54 18.50 -8.96
C GLU A 2 24.10 17.53 -10.08
N ASP A 3 24.98 16.56 -10.36
CA ASP A 3 24.65 15.33 -11.10
C ASP A 3 24.64 14.13 -10.14
N ARG A 4 24.19 14.36 -8.90
CA ARG A 4 24.11 13.31 -7.89
C ARG A 4 22.71 12.75 -7.91
N VAL A 5 22.64 11.43 -7.83
CA VAL A 5 21.40 10.67 -7.70
C VAL A 5 20.57 11.16 -6.50
N GLU A 6 21.25 11.66 -5.47
CA GLU A 6 20.69 12.19 -4.23
C GLU A 6 19.81 13.42 -4.42
N ASP A 7 20.01 14.18 -5.49
CA ASP A 7 19.30 15.44 -5.76
C ASP A 7 17.93 15.19 -6.41
N LEU A 8 17.67 13.95 -6.83
CA LEU A 8 16.41 13.57 -7.46
C LEU A 8 15.28 13.57 -6.44
N GLY A 9 14.23 14.31 -6.76
CA GLY A 9 12.99 14.35 -6.00
C GLY A 9 12.20 13.05 -5.98
N TRP A 10 12.68 11.96 -6.58
CA TRP A 10 12.07 10.61 -6.65
C TRP A 10 13.08 9.48 -6.37
N PHE A 11 14.24 9.83 -5.81
CA PHE A 11 15.23 8.87 -5.32
C PHE A 11 15.03 8.57 -3.84
N HIS A 12 15.05 7.28 -3.50
CA HIS A 12 14.87 6.80 -2.14
C HIS A 12 16.10 6.00 -1.70
N SER A 13 16.89 6.57 -0.79
CA SER A 13 18.11 5.94 -0.29
C SER A 13 17.86 4.78 0.67
N ASN A 14 16.75 4.79 1.41
CA ASN A 14 16.46 3.81 2.46
C ASN A 14 15.19 2.98 2.14
N LEU A 15 15.12 2.44 0.92
CA LEU A 15 13.90 1.83 0.42
C LEU A 15 14.19 0.47 -0.22
N ASP A 16 13.68 -0.59 0.40
CA ASP A 16 13.86 -1.95 -0.07
C ASP A 16 12.87 -2.30 -1.19
N ARG A 17 13.07 -3.48 -1.80
CA ARG A 17 12.21 -3.96 -2.89
C ARG A 17 10.73 -4.01 -2.48
N HIS A 18 10.43 -4.58 -1.32
CA HIS A 18 9.06 -4.78 -0.86
C HIS A 18 8.39 -3.44 -0.52
N GLN A 19 9.11 -2.52 0.11
CA GLN A 19 8.66 -1.16 0.37
C GLN A 19 8.36 -0.42 -0.94
N ALA A 20 9.17 -0.60 -1.98
CA ALA A 20 8.92 -0.01 -3.30
C ALA A 20 7.67 -0.58 -3.96
N GLU A 21 7.54 -1.91 -3.95
CA GLU A 21 6.35 -2.60 -4.47
C GLU A 21 5.10 -2.11 -3.74
N ALA A 22 5.15 -2.04 -2.41
CA ALA A 22 4.05 -1.56 -1.59
C ALA A 22 3.67 -0.12 -1.94
N LEU A 23 4.61 0.83 -1.93
CA LEU A 23 4.33 2.23 -2.23
C LEU A 23 3.74 2.42 -3.62
N LEU A 24 4.33 1.80 -4.63
CA LEU A 24 3.89 1.95 -6.02
C LEU A 24 2.52 1.28 -6.25
N LEU A 25 2.28 0.07 -5.72
CA LEU A 25 0.99 -0.61 -5.83
C LEU A 25 -0.12 0.05 -5.01
N HIS A 26 0.22 0.71 -3.90
CA HIS A 26 -0.75 1.31 -3.00
C HIS A 26 -1.08 2.76 -3.34
N ASN A 27 -0.08 3.56 -3.70
CA ASN A 27 -0.20 5.01 -3.82
C ASN A 27 0.14 5.49 -5.24
N GLY A 28 0.84 4.68 -6.04
CA GLY A 28 1.13 4.99 -7.43
C GLY A 28 -0.07 4.76 -8.35
N GLN A 29 0.14 5.04 -9.63
CA GLN A 29 -0.73 4.70 -10.74
C GLN A 29 0.07 3.96 -11.83
N ASP A 30 -0.59 3.52 -12.89
CA ASP A 30 0.12 2.91 -14.02
C ASP A 30 1.15 3.89 -14.61
N GLY A 31 2.40 3.43 -14.73
CA GLY A 31 3.53 4.26 -15.12
C GLY A 31 4.17 5.09 -13.98
N SER A 32 3.74 4.92 -12.73
CA SER A 32 4.46 5.46 -11.57
C SER A 32 5.80 4.78 -11.37
N TYR A 33 6.84 5.53 -11.02
CA TYR A 33 8.18 4.98 -10.83
C TYR A 33 9.00 5.68 -9.75
N LEU A 34 9.93 4.96 -9.14
CA LEU A 34 10.91 5.51 -8.19
C LEU A 34 12.28 4.86 -8.38
N LEU A 35 13.32 5.55 -7.96
CA LEU A 35 14.68 5.01 -7.89
C LEU A 35 15.01 4.66 -6.45
N ARG A 36 15.67 3.52 -6.25
CA ARG A 36 16.16 3.11 -4.94
C ARG A 36 17.55 2.49 -5.02
N ILE A 37 18.23 2.41 -3.89
CA ILE A 37 19.51 1.68 -3.79
C ILE A 37 19.26 0.17 -3.91
N CYS A 38 20.20 -0.55 -4.50
CA CYS A 38 20.22 -1.99 -4.47
C CYS A 38 20.75 -2.46 -3.11
N THR A 39 19.89 -3.08 -2.30
CA THR A 39 20.24 -3.58 -0.95
C THR A 39 21.38 -4.60 -0.93
N ASN A 40 21.69 -5.21 -2.07
CA ASN A 40 22.68 -6.29 -2.18
C ASN A 40 23.99 -5.84 -2.85
N ASN A 41 24.08 -4.58 -3.33
CA ASN A 41 25.26 -4.08 -4.02
C ASN A 41 25.37 -2.56 -3.82
N GLU A 42 26.39 -2.13 -3.08
CA GLU A 42 26.59 -0.75 -2.61
C GLU A 42 26.70 0.29 -3.73
N ASN A 43 26.96 -0.13 -4.98
CA ASN A 43 27.04 0.76 -6.14
C ASN A 43 26.07 0.34 -7.26
N SER A 44 24.86 -0.09 -6.91
CA SER A 44 23.82 -0.35 -7.90
C SER A 44 22.52 0.29 -7.47
N TYR A 45 21.75 0.73 -8.46
CA TYR A 45 20.44 1.32 -8.29
C TYR A 45 19.39 0.39 -8.89
N VAL A 46 18.15 0.56 -8.46
CA VAL A 46 17.01 -0.14 -9.03
C VAL A 46 15.93 0.87 -9.35
N LEU A 47 15.54 0.94 -10.62
CA LEU A 47 14.36 1.65 -11.06
C LEU A 47 13.14 0.72 -10.88
N SER A 48 12.23 1.10 -9.99
CA SER A 48 11.00 0.35 -9.72
C SER A 48 9.83 1.07 -10.38
N CYS A 49 9.03 0.36 -11.17
CA CYS A 49 7.92 0.96 -11.93
C CYS A 49 6.65 0.12 -11.83
N ARG A 50 5.51 0.78 -11.60
CA ARG A 50 4.18 0.17 -11.62
C ARG A 50 3.66 -0.02 -13.03
N CYS A 51 3.26 -1.25 -13.32
CA CYS A 51 2.65 -1.69 -14.57
C CYS A 51 1.33 -2.39 -14.23
N ALA A 52 0.21 -1.71 -14.40
CA ALA A 52 -1.13 -2.15 -14.02
C ALA A 52 -1.18 -2.67 -12.56
N ASN A 53 -1.19 -4.01 -12.41
CA ASN A 53 -1.30 -4.72 -11.14
C ASN A 53 0.02 -5.31 -10.63
N SER A 54 1.14 -4.94 -11.26
CA SER A 54 2.48 -5.45 -10.93
C SER A 54 3.49 -4.32 -10.82
N VAL A 55 4.60 -4.56 -10.14
CA VAL A 55 5.75 -3.66 -10.12
C VAL A 55 6.93 -4.41 -10.73
N LYS A 56 7.58 -3.77 -11.70
CA LYS A 56 8.79 -4.27 -12.34
C LYS A 56 10.00 -3.55 -11.75
N HIS A 57 11.11 -4.29 -11.64
CA HIS A 57 12.36 -3.79 -11.10
C HIS A 57 13.46 -3.93 -12.15
N PHE A 58 14.12 -2.81 -12.43
CA PHE A 58 15.12 -2.68 -13.47
C PHE A 58 16.45 -2.29 -12.81
N GLN A 59 17.44 -3.15 -12.91
CA GLN A 59 18.74 -2.90 -12.30
C GLN A 59 19.56 -1.93 -13.15
N ILE A 60 20.17 -0.97 -12.47
CA ILE A 60 21.13 -0.03 -13.02
C ILE A 60 22.45 -0.28 -12.27
N SER A 61 23.48 -0.74 -12.96
CA SER A 61 24.80 -0.93 -12.35
C SER A 61 25.65 0.31 -12.51
N TYR A 62 26.48 0.60 -11.50
CA TYR A 62 27.48 1.65 -11.55
C TYR A 62 28.85 1.05 -11.26
N ASP A 63 29.82 1.28 -12.14
CA ASP A 63 31.17 0.71 -12.02
C ASP A 63 32.21 1.68 -11.44
N GLY A 64 31.76 2.83 -10.92
CA GLY A 64 32.63 3.90 -10.44
C GLY A 64 32.89 4.98 -11.49
N LYS A 65 32.53 4.76 -12.76
CA LYS A 65 32.66 5.74 -13.84
C LYS A 65 31.41 5.87 -14.70
N TYR A 66 30.73 4.77 -14.99
CA TYR A 66 29.58 4.74 -15.88
C TYR A 66 28.38 4.04 -15.25
N TYR A 67 27.18 4.53 -15.56
CA TYR A 67 25.92 3.86 -15.29
C TYR A 67 25.58 2.94 -16.46
N ARG A 68 25.11 1.72 -16.18
CA ARG A 68 24.66 0.78 -17.20
C ARG A 68 23.23 0.35 -16.96
N PHE A 69 22.43 0.38 -18.03
CA PHE A 69 21.08 -0.14 -18.06
C PHE A 69 20.92 -1.03 -19.30
N GLY A 70 20.90 -2.36 -19.10
CA GLY A 70 20.97 -3.32 -20.20
C GLY A 70 22.26 -3.14 -21.02
N MET A 71 22.14 -2.83 -22.31
CA MET A 71 23.26 -2.55 -23.22
C MET A 71 23.65 -1.06 -23.28
N ALA A 72 22.84 -0.17 -22.69
CA ALA A 72 23.11 1.26 -22.69
C ALA A 72 24.10 1.63 -21.57
N ILE A 73 25.01 2.56 -21.88
CA ILE A 73 26.05 3.07 -20.99
C ILE A 73 25.94 4.58 -20.95
N PHE A 74 25.99 5.17 -19.76
CA PHE A 74 25.85 6.60 -19.52
C PHE A 74 26.99 7.09 -18.63
N GLU A 75 27.58 8.24 -18.98
CA GLU A 75 28.64 8.85 -18.17
C GLU A 75 28.06 9.64 -17.01
N THR A 76 26.88 10.23 -17.22
CA THR A 76 26.16 10.99 -16.20
C THR A 76 24.83 10.36 -15.84
N PHE A 77 24.37 10.65 -14.62
CA PHE A 77 23.04 10.23 -14.22
C PHE A 77 21.95 11.02 -14.99
N SER A 78 22.20 12.30 -15.29
CA SER A 78 21.33 13.11 -16.15
C SER A 78 21.07 12.48 -17.53
N GLU A 79 22.09 11.91 -18.16
CA GLU A 79 21.95 11.17 -19.43
C GLU A 79 21.04 9.94 -19.29
N LEU A 80 21.20 9.19 -18.20
CA LEU A 80 20.36 8.03 -17.89
C LEU A 80 18.90 8.43 -17.66
N VAL A 81 18.63 9.56 -16.98
CA VAL A 81 17.25 10.07 -16.82
C VAL A 81 16.68 10.51 -18.16
N LYS A 82 17.44 11.27 -18.97
CA LYS A 82 17.02 11.66 -20.32
C LYS A 82 16.74 10.45 -21.21
N HIS A 83 17.49 9.35 -21.04
CA HIS A 83 17.19 8.10 -21.72
C HIS A 83 15.81 7.58 -21.32
N PHE A 84 15.46 7.58 -20.03
CA PHE A 84 14.13 7.19 -19.58
C PHE A 84 13.01 8.14 -20.02
N GLU A 85 13.27 9.43 -20.14
CA GLU A 85 12.30 10.42 -20.64
C GLU A 85 12.04 10.26 -22.15
N ASN A 86 13.09 9.98 -22.94
CA ASN A 86 13.00 9.87 -24.40
C ASN A 86 12.69 8.44 -24.88
N GLN A 87 13.02 7.42 -24.09
CA GLN A 87 12.70 6.01 -24.31
C GLN A 87 11.99 5.43 -23.08
N PRO A 88 10.76 5.88 -22.81
CA PRO A 88 10.01 5.47 -21.63
C PRO A 88 9.53 4.02 -21.66
N LEU A 89 9.79 3.27 -22.75
CA LEU A 89 9.28 1.91 -22.98
C LEU A 89 10.22 0.86 -22.40
N LEU A 90 9.86 0.33 -21.24
CA LEU A 90 10.59 -0.76 -20.61
C LEU A 90 9.94 -2.11 -20.93
N GLY A 91 10.67 -2.95 -21.66
CA GLY A 91 10.30 -4.33 -21.92
C GLY A 91 10.62 -5.20 -20.71
N GLY A 92 9.62 -5.90 -20.18
CA GLY A 92 9.84 -7.03 -19.26
C GLY A 92 9.77 -8.36 -20.00
N GLU A 93 10.02 -9.47 -19.30
CA GLU A 93 9.95 -10.84 -19.86
C GLU A 93 8.58 -11.20 -20.46
N SER A 94 7.53 -10.46 -20.10
CA SER A 94 6.16 -10.63 -20.61
C SER A 94 5.89 -9.91 -21.95
N GLY A 95 6.84 -9.17 -22.50
CA GLY A 95 6.65 -8.42 -23.77
C GLY A 95 5.75 -7.17 -23.66
N VAL A 96 5.13 -6.92 -22.51
CA VAL A 96 4.33 -5.69 -22.28
C VAL A 96 5.25 -4.53 -21.99
N LEU A 97 5.29 -3.56 -22.91
CA LEU A 97 6.03 -2.31 -22.76
C LEU A 97 5.37 -1.43 -21.68
N THR A 98 6.18 -0.93 -20.77
CA THR A 98 5.73 -0.06 -19.66
C THR A 98 6.22 1.34 -19.91
N LEU A 99 5.34 2.35 -19.80
CA LEU A 99 5.69 3.76 -19.96
C LEU A 99 5.99 4.41 -18.60
N LEU A 100 7.20 4.95 -18.41
CA LEU A 100 7.50 5.80 -17.27
C LEU A 100 6.80 7.15 -17.45
N LYS A 101 5.87 7.48 -16.54
CA LYS A 101 5.05 8.70 -16.65
C LYS A 101 5.07 9.57 -15.39
N TYR A 102 5.05 8.95 -14.22
CA TYR A 102 4.78 9.66 -12.97
C TYR A 102 5.89 9.39 -11.95
N PRO A 103 6.91 10.28 -11.83
CA PRO A 103 7.93 10.13 -10.80
C PRO A 103 7.27 10.17 -9.43
N TYR A 104 7.52 9.13 -8.64
CA TYR A 104 6.96 8.99 -7.32
C TYR A 104 7.84 9.76 -6.33
N PRO A 105 7.30 10.75 -5.61
CA PRO A 105 8.11 11.71 -4.88
C PRO A 105 8.84 11.07 -3.69
N ARG A 106 10.09 11.48 -3.47
CA ARG A 106 10.96 11.13 -2.35
C ARG A 106 10.33 11.53 -1.02
N ARG A 107 9.74 12.73 -0.97
CA ARG A 107 9.00 13.25 0.18
C ARG A 107 7.52 12.95 -0.02
N VAL A 108 7.12 11.74 0.33
CA VAL A 108 5.72 11.46 0.63
C VAL A 108 5.53 11.81 2.11
N ASN A 109 4.41 12.44 2.49
CA ASN A 109 4.01 12.45 3.89
C ASN A 109 3.83 10.99 4.32
N GLU A 110 4.86 10.42 4.93
CA GLU A 110 4.78 9.14 5.61
C GLU A 110 3.87 9.34 6.83
N PRO A 111 2.78 8.57 6.98
CA PRO A 111 2.16 8.45 8.30
C PRO A 111 3.23 7.95 9.26
N SER A 112 3.37 8.58 10.42
CA SER A 112 4.44 8.28 11.38
C SER A 112 4.33 6.84 11.89
N SER A 113 5.12 5.93 11.32
CA SER A 113 6.05 5.05 12.06
C SER A 113 6.49 3.87 11.19
N TYR A 114 7.68 4.00 10.59
CA TYR A 114 8.54 2.85 10.36
C TYR A 114 9.19 2.49 11.69
N GLU A 115 8.94 1.30 12.23
CA GLU A 115 9.80 0.73 13.29
C GLU A 115 10.32 -0.65 12.89
N THR A 116 11.57 -0.58 12.42
CA THR A 116 12.74 -1.39 12.77
C THR A 116 12.68 -2.92 12.69
N VAL A 117 13.48 -3.43 11.77
CA VAL A 117 13.87 -4.84 11.63
C VAL A 117 14.73 -5.24 12.84
N VAL A 118 14.41 -6.36 13.50
CA VAL A 118 15.37 -7.10 14.33
C VAL A 118 15.56 -8.47 13.70
N ILE A 119 16.72 -8.66 13.06
CA ILE A 119 17.21 -9.97 12.61
C ILE A 119 17.88 -10.60 13.81
N HIS A 120 17.52 -11.82 14.20
CA HIS A 120 18.50 -12.72 14.79
C HIS A 120 18.30 -14.11 14.20
N ALA A 121 19.36 -14.57 13.56
CA ALA A 121 19.50 -15.88 12.99
C ALA A 121 19.61 -16.98 14.07
N GLU A 122 19.40 -18.21 13.59
CA GLU A 122 19.91 -19.48 14.12
C GLU A 122 19.08 -20.21 15.19
N THR A 123 18.55 -21.35 14.72
CA THR A 123 18.36 -22.64 15.42
C THR A 123 18.51 -22.65 16.95
N GLY A 124 17.38 -22.85 17.63
CA GLY A 124 17.37 -23.39 18.99
C GLY A 124 16.13 -23.02 19.80
N TYR A 125 15.12 -23.90 19.82
CA TYR A 125 14.06 -24.02 20.83
C TYR A 125 13.12 -22.82 21.09
N ASN A 126 11.92 -22.88 20.49
CA ASN A 126 10.57 -22.72 21.09
C ASN A 126 9.55 -22.31 20.02
N SER A 127 9.00 -23.32 19.35
CA SER A 127 8.08 -23.18 18.21
C SER A 127 6.65 -22.84 18.64
N SER A 128 6.39 -21.56 18.90
CA SER A 128 5.04 -20.99 18.76
C SER A 128 5.05 -19.49 18.46
N ILE A 129 5.94 -19.05 17.57
CA ILE A 129 5.86 -17.70 16.98
C ILE A 129 4.64 -17.65 16.06
N LYS A 130 3.64 -16.91 16.53
CA LYS A 130 2.42 -16.56 15.80
C LYS A 130 2.81 -15.98 14.45
N LYS A 131 2.40 -16.64 13.36
CA LYS A 131 2.42 -16.08 12.00
C LYS A 131 1.69 -14.72 12.00
N PHE A 132 2.45 -13.63 12.15
CA PHE A 132 1.92 -12.28 12.11
C PHE A 132 1.69 -11.96 10.63
N ARG A 133 0.43 -11.74 10.26
CA ARG A 133 0.08 -11.28 8.92
C ARG A 133 0.46 -9.80 8.84
N PRO A 134 1.30 -9.36 7.88
CA PRO A 134 1.65 -7.95 7.75
C PRO A 134 0.37 -7.14 7.48
N GLN A 135 0.06 -6.21 8.38
CA GLN A 135 -1.02 -5.24 8.19
C GLN A 135 -0.56 -4.21 7.15
N SER A 136 -1.37 -4.02 6.11
CA SER A 136 -1.06 -3.17 4.95
C SER A 136 -1.09 -1.68 5.32
N ILE A 137 -0.27 -0.84 4.71
CA ILE A 137 -0.25 0.62 4.97
C ILE A 137 -1.56 1.36 4.64
N ASN A 138 -2.50 0.69 3.96
CA ASN A 138 -3.89 1.14 3.73
C ASN A 138 -4.91 0.33 4.54
N SER A 139 -4.47 -0.21 5.67
CA SER A 139 -5.32 -0.91 6.64
C SER A 139 -5.61 0.00 7.82
N LYS A 140 -6.90 0.23 8.08
CA LYS A 140 -7.37 0.74 9.37
C LYS A 140 -7.85 -0.45 10.18
N GLU A 141 -7.46 -0.49 11.43
CA GLU A 141 -8.03 -1.41 12.41
C GLU A 141 -8.50 -0.67 13.64
N GLY A 142 -9.51 -1.22 14.31
CA GLY A 142 -10.15 -0.53 15.42
C GLY A 142 -11.41 -1.23 15.89
N TYR A 143 -11.88 -0.88 17.09
CA TYR A 143 -13.15 -1.38 17.59
C TYR A 143 -14.31 -0.60 16.99
N LEU A 144 -15.28 -1.32 16.43
CA LEU A 144 -16.59 -0.77 16.07
C LEU A 144 -17.68 -1.65 16.67
N THR A 145 -18.82 -1.05 17.00
CA THR A 145 -19.99 -1.80 17.44
C THR A 145 -20.95 -1.96 16.29
N LYS A 146 -21.25 -3.21 15.93
CA LYS A 146 -22.11 -3.56 14.79
C LYS A 146 -23.43 -4.17 15.23
N GLN A 147 -24.47 -3.96 14.43
CA GLN A 147 -25.73 -4.66 14.61
C GLN A 147 -25.65 -6.11 14.05
N GLY A 148 -26.29 -7.05 14.75
CA GLY A 148 -26.49 -8.42 14.28
C GLY A 148 -27.50 -8.51 13.13
N LEU A 149 -27.38 -9.55 12.29
CA LEU A 149 -28.26 -9.75 11.13
C LEU A 149 -29.65 -10.25 11.56
N LYS A 150 -29.66 -11.47 12.14
CA LYS A 150 -30.88 -12.20 12.56
C LYS A 150 -31.44 -11.66 13.87
N ILE A 151 -30.57 -11.46 14.84
CA ILE A 151 -30.90 -10.83 16.13
C ILE A 151 -30.27 -9.45 16.11
N LYS A 152 -31.08 -8.40 16.19
CA LYS A 152 -30.66 -6.99 16.11
C LYS A 152 -29.86 -6.49 17.33
N SER A 153 -29.22 -7.41 18.06
CA SER A 153 -28.28 -7.11 19.14
C SER A 153 -27.04 -6.37 18.61
N TRP A 154 -26.52 -5.45 19.42
CA TRP A 154 -25.29 -4.71 19.13
C TRP A 154 -24.10 -5.38 19.77
N ARG A 155 -23.00 -5.55 19.03
CA ARG A 155 -21.78 -6.20 19.54
C ARG A 155 -20.52 -5.51 19.03
N THR A 156 -19.62 -5.19 19.96
CA THR A 156 -18.30 -4.63 19.66
C THR A 156 -17.40 -5.68 19.04
N ARG A 157 -16.72 -5.33 17.95
CA ARG A 157 -15.83 -6.22 17.19
C ARG A 157 -14.58 -5.46 16.79
N TRP A 158 -13.48 -6.19 16.70
CA TRP A 158 -12.25 -5.66 16.13
C TRP A 158 -12.37 -5.72 14.61
N PHE A 159 -12.46 -4.57 13.96
CA PHE A 159 -12.50 -4.47 12.51
C PHE A 159 -11.09 -4.26 11.97
N VAL A 160 -10.79 -4.87 10.83
CA VAL A 160 -9.53 -4.73 10.10
C VAL A 160 -9.87 -4.58 8.63
N LEU A 161 -9.59 -3.41 8.07
CA LEU A 161 -9.61 -3.19 6.63
C LEU A 161 -8.33 -3.74 6.03
N PHE A 162 -8.40 -4.72 5.15
CA PHE A 162 -7.22 -5.24 4.45
C PHE A 162 -7.50 -5.34 2.95
N ARG A 163 -6.71 -4.63 2.14
CA ARG A 163 -6.93 -4.48 0.69
C ARG A 163 -8.34 -3.91 0.41
N ASN A 164 -9.26 -4.73 -0.11
CA ASN A 164 -10.66 -4.39 -0.40
C ASN A 164 -11.62 -5.22 0.45
N GLU A 165 -11.17 -5.73 1.59
CA GLU A 165 -11.98 -6.54 2.50
C GLU A 165 -11.99 -5.89 3.88
N LEU A 166 -13.18 -5.72 4.46
CA LEU A 166 -13.35 -5.30 5.83
C LEU A 166 -13.72 -6.52 6.69
N LEU A 167 -12.73 -7.04 7.42
CA LEU A 167 -12.87 -8.21 8.28
C LEU A 167 -13.27 -7.76 9.69
N TYR A 168 -14.01 -8.60 10.42
CA TYR A 168 -14.27 -8.35 11.83
C TYR A 168 -14.12 -9.59 12.70
N TYR A 169 -13.53 -9.41 13.89
CA TYR A 169 -13.15 -10.46 14.83
C TYR A 169 -13.84 -10.26 16.18
N LYS A 170 -13.92 -11.31 17.00
CA LYS A 170 -14.47 -11.20 18.35
C LYS A 170 -13.65 -10.21 19.18
N THR A 171 -12.33 -10.29 19.12
CA THR A 171 -11.35 -9.39 19.77
C THR A 171 -10.10 -9.23 18.89
N LYS A 172 -9.20 -8.31 19.23
CA LYS A 172 -7.93 -8.07 18.50
C LYS A 172 -7.01 -9.30 18.41
N ASN A 173 -7.09 -10.21 19.38
CA ASN A 173 -6.16 -11.35 19.49
C ASN A 173 -6.61 -12.61 18.72
N GLU A 174 -7.79 -12.57 18.11
CA GLU A 174 -8.35 -13.70 17.38
C GLU A 174 -7.66 -13.91 16.04
N LYS A 175 -7.41 -15.18 15.68
CA LYS A 175 -6.78 -15.54 14.41
C LYS A 175 -7.78 -15.67 13.25
N GLN A 176 -9.06 -15.90 13.56
CA GLN A 176 -10.11 -16.15 12.56
C GLN A 176 -11.18 -15.06 12.60
N PRO A 177 -11.55 -14.47 11.45
CA PRO A 177 -12.61 -13.49 11.37
C PRO A 177 -13.97 -14.16 11.57
N LEU A 178 -14.88 -13.45 12.24
CA LEU A 178 -16.29 -13.82 12.34
C LEU A 178 -17.08 -13.47 11.06
N GLY A 179 -16.51 -12.63 10.21
CA GLY A 179 -17.07 -12.29 8.91
C GLY A 179 -16.18 -11.34 8.12
N ILE A 180 -16.48 -11.27 6.83
CA ILE A 180 -15.74 -10.50 5.84
C ILE A 180 -16.77 -9.72 5.01
N ILE A 181 -16.50 -8.43 4.80
CA ILE A 181 -17.30 -7.55 3.95
C ILE A 181 -16.42 -7.21 2.73
N ASN A 182 -16.83 -7.67 1.55
CA ASN A 182 -16.09 -7.42 0.30
C ASN A 182 -16.43 -6.04 -0.27
N LEU A 183 -15.52 -5.06 -0.12
CA LEU A 183 -15.75 -3.68 -0.53
C LEU A 183 -15.77 -3.49 -2.06
N LYS A 184 -15.35 -4.48 -2.86
CA LYS A 184 -15.49 -4.39 -4.33
C LYS A 184 -16.94 -4.34 -4.80
N ILE A 185 -17.86 -4.86 -4.00
CA ILE A 185 -19.30 -4.84 -4.29
C ILE A 185 -20.05 -3.89 -3.35
N CYS A 186 -19.35 -3.08 -2.57
CA CYS A 186 -19.97 -2.11 -1.68
C CYS A 186 -20.50 -0.93 -2.52
N LEU A 187 -21.75 -0.54 -2.29
CA LEU A 187 -22.44 0.50 -3.04
C LEU A 187 -22.11 1.89 -2.50
N SER A 188 -22.11 2.05 -1.17
CA SER A 188 -21.80 3.33 -0.53
C SER A 188 -21.55 3.16 0.97
N VAL A 189 -20.88 4.15 1.57
CA VAL A 189 -20.72 4.29 3.02
C VAL A 189 -21.21 5.68 3.42
N THR A 190 -22.16 5.75 4.35
CA THR A 190 -22.84 7.01 4.71
C THR A 190 -23.01 7.15 6.21
N LYS A 191 -23.03 8.38 6.73
CA LYS A 191 -23.43 8.65 8.13
C LYS A 191 -24.85 8.17 8.37
N ASP A 192 -25.14 7.84 9.63
CA ASP A 192 -26.47 7.41 10.07
C ASP A 192 -26.86 8.15 11.35
N GLU A 193 -27.89 8.98 11.26
CA GLU A 193 -28.44 9.72 12.40
C GLU A 193 -29.78 9.13 12.87
N GLU A 194 -30.36 8.21 12.10
CA GLU A 194 -31.72 7.68 12.31
C GLU A 194 -31.74 6.43 13.18
N ILE A 195 -30.64 5.66 13.20
CA ILE A 195 -30.57 4.37 13.93
C ILE A 195 -30.52 4.52 15.47
N GLY A 196 -30.52 5.77 15.98
CA GLY A 196 -30.51 6.07 17.42
C GLY A 196 -29.21 5.69 18.13
N LYS A 197 -28.08 5.66 17.40
CA LYS A 197 -26.74 5.43 17.95
C LYS A 197 -25.83 6.59 17.57
N ASN A 198 -25.16 7.17 18.57
CA ASN A 198 -24.18 8.21 18.35
C ASN A 198 -23.04 7.67 17.48
N TYR A 199 -22.54 8.53 16.59
CA TYR A 199 -21.41 8.20 15.72
C TYR A 199 -21.67 6.97 14.83
N ALA A 200 -22.92 6.75 14.45
CA ALA A 200 -23.30 5.67 13.55
C ALA A 200 -23.08 6.00 12.07
N PHE A 201 -22.88 4.95 11.31
CA PHE A 201 -22.77 4.95 9.86
C PHE A 201 -23.23 3.61 9.27
N ARG A 202 -23.57 3.63 7.98
CA ARG A 202 -24.06 2.49 7.20
C ARG A 202 -23.02 2.11 6.16
N ILE A 203 -22.83 0.81 5.96
CA ILE A 203 -22.13 0.24 4.79
C ILE A 203 -23.19 -0.47 3.95
N HIS A 204 -23.49 0.06 2.77
CA HIS A 204 -24.52 -0.43 1.88
C HIS A 204 -23.95 -1.49 0.94
N MET A 205 -24.46 -2.72 1.08
CA MET A 205 -24.13 -3.84 0.18
C MET A 205 -25.37 -4.23 -0.63
N PRO A 206 -25.22 -4.86 -1.81
CA PRO A 206 -26.33 -5.24 -2.68
C PRO A 206 -27.42 -6.06 -1.98
N TYR A 207 -27.02 -6.89 -1.00
CA TYR A 207 -27.93 -7.82 -0.31
C TYR A 207 -28.09 -7.52 1.18
N ARG A 208 -27.46 -6.46 1.70
CA ARG A 208 -27.46 -6.17 3.14
C ARG A 208 -26.91 -4.77 3.45
N VAL A 209 -27.55 -4.09 4.41
CA VAL A 209 -26.95 -2.91 5.07
C VAL A 209 -26.29 -3.33 6.39
N TYR A 210 -25.05 -2.89 6.60
CA TYR A 210 -24.37 -3.02 7.89
C TYR A 210 -24.49 -1.71 8.66
N TYR A 211 -25.12 -1.78 9.82
CA TYR A 211 -25.16 -0.68 10.79
C TYR A 211 -24.02 -0.83 11.78
N VAL A 212 -23.21 0.22 11.90
CA VAL A 212 -22.02 0.28 12.76
C VAL A 212 -21.93 1.65 13.42
N TYR A 213 -21.34 1.72 14.60
CA TYR A 213 -20.98 2.98 15.25
C TYR A 213 -19.59 2.91 15.88
N ALA A 214 -18.92 4.06 15.92
CA ALA A 214 -17.60 4.25 16.53
C ALA A 214 -17.72 4.84 17.95
N VAL A 215 -16.62 4.92 18.70
CA VAL A 215 -16.67 5.51 20.05
C VAL A 215 -16.64 7.04 20.03
N SER A 216 -16.23 7.64 18.92
CA SER A 216 -16.18 9.09 18.72
C SER A 216 -16.55 9.48 17.28
N ASP A 217 -16.88 10.76 17.08
CA ASP A 217 -17.13 11.28 15.75
C ASP A 217 -15.87 11.27 14.85
N ILE A 218 -14.71 11.53 15.46
CA ILE A 218 -13.42 11.48 14.77
C ILE A 218 -13.19 10.07 14.22
N GLU A 219 -13.35 9.03 15.04
CA GLU A 219 -13.20 7.65 14.57
C GLU A 219 -14.23 7.28 13.51
N ARG A 220 -15.49 7.72 13.66
CA ARG A 220 -16.52 7.54 12.62
C ARG A 220 -16.04 8.12 11.30
N GLN A 221 -15.57 9.37 11.31
CA GLN A 221 -15.15 10.07 10.10
C GLN A 221 -13.95 9.36 9.46
N GLU A 222 -12.93 8.99 10.22
CA GLU A 222 -11.78 8.24 9.72
C GLU A 222 -12.16 6.90 9.08
N TRP A 223 -13.12 6.18 9.67
CA TRP A 223 -13.65 4.94 9.09
C TRP A 223 -14.44 5.18 7.81
N ILE A 224 -15.27 6.22 7.75
CA ILE A 224 -16.01 6.57 6.52
C ILE A 224 -15.02 6.97 5.42
N ASP A 225 -14.06 7.86 5.71
CA ASP A 225 -13.12 8.39 4.74
C ASP A 225 -12.30 7.28 4.08
N ILE A 226 -11.72 6.38 4.89
CA ILE A 226 -10.91 5.29 4.34
C ILE A 226 -11.75 4.28 3.55
N LEU A 227 -12.99 4.00 3.96
CA LEU A 227 -13.86 3.09 3.24
C LEU A 227 -14.36 3.71 1.93
N CYS A 228 -14.75 4.98 1.93
CA CYS A 228 -15.13 5.73 0.74
C CYS A 228 -13.96 5.83 -0.25
N TRP A 229 -12.76 6.13 0.24
CA TRP A 229 -11.54 6.13 -0.59
C TRP A 229 -11.35 4.78 -1.30
N LYS A 230 -11.62 3.65 -0.61
CA LYS A 230 -11.57 2.32 -1.24
C LYS A 230 -12.62 2.11 -2.33
N LEU A 231 -13.80 2.73 -2.23
CA LEU A 231 -14.83 2.60 -3.28
C LEU A 231 -14.42 3.34 -4.55
N ILE A 232 -13.85 4.55 -4.40
CA ILE A 232 -13.35 5.36 -5.53
C ILE A 232 -12.25 4.60 -6.29
N GLN A 233 -11.31 3.98 -5.56
CA GLN A 233 -10.25 3.18 -6.19
C GLN A 233 -10.77 1.93 -6.94
N ASN A 234 -12.00 1.49 -6.64
CA ASN A 234 -12.63 0.36 -7.33
C ASN A 234 -13.46 0.78 -8.56
N GLY A 235 -13.51 2.08 -8.90
CA GLY A 235 -14.26 2.58 -10.05
C GLY A 235 -15.78 2.63 -9.84
N ILE A 236 -16.22 2.85 -8.59
CA ILE A 236 -17.63 3.02 -8.24
C ILE A 236 -17.85 4.52 -8.00
N GLU A 237 -18.52 5.16 -8.97
CA GLU A 237 -18.97 6.57 -8.91
C GLU A 237 -20.10 6.78 -7.90
#